data_AF-A0A7C1EEK1-F1
#
_entry.id   AF-A0A7C1EEK1-F1
#
_cell.length_a   1.000
_cell.length_b   1.000
_cell.length_c   1.000
_cell.angle_alpha   90.00
_cell.angle_beta   90.00
_cell.angle_gamma   90.00
#
_symmetry.space_group_name_H-M   'P 1'
#
loop_
_entity.id
_entity.type
_entity.pdbx_description
1 polymer ?
#
loop_
_entity_poly.entity_id
_entity_poly.type
_entity_poly.pdbx_seq_one_letter_code
_entity_poly.pdbx_strand_id
1 'polypeptide(L)'
;MSLILAKFVFSGPQSLAEFEGTDLEGIYGIFHLKHPDRKVADYGVLYIGDTSEITEAPGFPQAHKKYELWARLGGGAENLYIGFCPTPGLMPRKKELIKRHLIYKYNPMGNK
;
A
#
# COMPACT_ATOMS: atom_id res chain seq x y z
N MET A 1 -5.28 -13.76 -1.51
CA MET A 1 -3.88 -13.71 -1.98
C MET A 1 -3.03 -13.01 -0.93
N SER A 2 -1.73 -13.29 -0.86
CA SER A 2 -0.80 -12.59 0.01
C SER A 2 0.46 -12.17 -0.75
N LEU A 3 1.05 -11.06 -0.32
CA LEU A 3 2.30 -10.52 -0.85
C LEU A 3 3.32 -10.45 0.28
N ILE A 4 4.58 -10.82 0.01
CA ILE A 4 5.64 -10.77 1.02
C ILE A 4 6.59 -9.61 0.72
N LEU A 5 6.67 -8.66 1.64
CA LEU A 5 7.59 -7.53 1.58
C LEU A 5 8.57 -7.58 2.74
N ALA A 6 9.86 -7.68 2.47
CA ALA A 6 10.90 -7.69 3.51
C ALA A 6 10.65 -8.68 4.68
N LYS A 7 10.04 -9.84 4.41
CA LYS A 7 9.59 -10.86 5.40
C LYS A 7 8.29 -10.54 6.15
N PHE A 8 7.65 -9.41 5.86
CA PHE A 8 6.31 -9.07 6.34
C PHE A 8 5.27 -9.56 5.34
N VAL A 9 4.23 -10.21 5.85
CA VAL A 9 3.13 -10.72 5.04
C VAL A 9 2.07 -9.64 4.94
N PHE A 10 1.73 -9.28 3.71
CA PHE A 10 0.64 -8.39 3.38
C PHE A 10 -0.56 -9.22 2.92
N SER A 11 -1.74 -8.98 3.46
CA SER A 11 -3.01 -9.45 2.90
C SER A 11 -3.33 -8.65 1.63
N GLY A 12 -3.80 -9.36 0.60
CA GLY A 12 -3.98 -8.80 -0.74
C GLY A 12 -2.77 -9.06 -1.64
N PRO A 13 -2.48 -8.18 -2.62
CA PRO A 13 -3.11 -6.88 -2.85
C PRO A 13 -4.45 -7.01 -3.63
N GLN A 14 -5.41 -6.13 -3.32
CA GLN A 14 -6.72 -6.03 -4.00
C GLN A 14 -6.79 -4.75 -4.84
N SER A 15 -7.71 -4.68 -5.80
CA SER A 15 -7.91 -3.47 -6.62
C SER A 15 -8.17 -2.25 -5.74
N LEU A 16 -7.45 -1.15 -5.99
CA LEU A 16 -7.69 0.11 -5.28
C LEU A 16 -8.97 0.80 -5.75
N ALA A 17 -9.39 0.57 -6.99
CA ALA A 17 -10.64 1.12 -7.54
C ALA A 17 -11.89 0.52 -6.89
N GLU A 18 -11.78 -0.72 -6.39
CA GLU A 18 -12.84 -1.46 -5.70
C GLU A 18 -12.69 -1.41 -4.17
N PHE A 19 -11.74 -0.62 -3.66
CA PHE A 19 -11.47 -0.55 -2.22
C PHE A 19 -12.55 0.26 -1.50
N GLU A 20 -13.28 -0.39 -0.60
CA GLU A 20 -14.39 0.22 0.15
C GLU A 20 -14.01 0.66 1.58
N GLY A 21 -12.77 0.38 2.03
CA GLY A 21 -12.30 0.72 3.37
C GLY A 21 -11.72 -0.46 4.13
N THR A 22 -11.28 -0.21 5.35
CA THR A 22 -10.73 -1.24 6.24
C THR A 22 -10.83 -0.84 7.70
N ASP A 23 -11.11 -1.82 8.57
CA ASP A 23 -11.01 -1.68 10.04
C ASP A 23 -9.68 -2.23 10.58
N LEU A 24 -8.74 -2.59 9.69
CA LEU A 24 -7.46 -3.15 10.09
C LEU A 24 -6.55 -2.08 10.68
N GLU A 25 -5.99 -2.38 11.86
CA GLU A 25 -4.89 -1.62 12.42
C GLU A 25 -3.55 -2.13 11.85
N GLY A 26 -2.78 -1.26 11.21
CA GLY A 26 -1.43 -1.60 10.79
C GLY A 26 -0.86 -0.70 9.71
N ILE A 27 -0.14 -1.33 8.78
CA ILE A 27 0.53 -0.66 7.66
C ILE A 27 -0.19 -1.07 6.39
N TYR A 28 -0.39 -0.14 5.46
CA TYR A 28 -0.83 -0.47 4.11
C TYR A 28 0.26 -0.13 3.10
N GLY A 29 0.18 -0.78 1.95
CA GLY A 29 0.99 -0.44 0.78
C GLY A 29 0.12 -0.20 -0.43
N ILE A 30 0.53 0.74 -1.27
CA ILE A 30 -0.01 0.94 -2.62
C ILE A 30 0.95 0.33 -3.61
N PHE A 31 0.40 -0.44 -4.53
CA PHE A 31 1.12 -1.24 -5.50
C PHE A 31 0.60 -0.99 -6.91
N HIS A 32 1.39 -1.43 -7.89
CA HIS A 32 0.96 -1.55 -9.27
C HIS A 32 1.52 -2.82 -9.89
N LEU A 33 0.87 -3.39 -10.91
CA LEU A 33 1.51 -4.44 -11.72
C LEU A 33 2.54 -3.78 -12.64
N LYS A 34 3.79 -4.23 -12.57
CA LYS A 34 4.86 -3.74 -13.46
C LYS A 34 4.66 -4.21 -14.91
N HIS A 35 4.05 -5.39 -15.07
CA HIS A 35 3.84 -6.05 -16.34
C HIS A 35 2.43 -6.65 -16.39
N PRO A 36 1.38 -5.82 -16.55
CA PRO A 36 -0.02 -6.25 -16.47
C PRO A 36 -0.38 -7.31 -17.54
N ASP A 37 0.29 -7.31 -18.69
CA ASP A 37 0.04 -8.28 -19.77
C ASP A 37 0.62 -9.68 -19.49
N ARG A 38 1.39 -9.85 -18.41
CA ARG A 38 2.00 -11.14 -18.05
C ARG A 38 1.06 -11.96 -17.17
N LYS A 39 1.09 -13.28 -17.35
CA LYS A 39 0.34 -14.24 -16.51
C LYS A 39 0.83 -14.36 -15.07
N VAL A 40 1.93 -13.68 -14.71
CA VAL A 40 2.55 -13.72 -13.38
C VAL A 40 2.45 -12.34 -12.77
N ALA A 41 1.85 -12.26 -11.58
CA ALA A 41 1.72 -11.00 -10.86
C ALA A 41 3.08 -10.55 -10.30
N ASP A 42 3.63 -9.47 -10.87
CA ASP A 42 4.85 -8.80 -10.39
C ASP A 42 4.50 -7.38 -9.95
N TYR A 43 4.34 -7.20 -8.65
CA TYR A 43 3.94 -5.93 -8.05
C TYR A 43 5.14 -5.04 -7.75
N GLY A 44 5.05 -3.76 -8.16
CA GLY A 44 5.92 -2.68 -7.68
C GLY A 44 5.29 -1.95 -6.49
N VAL A 45 6.12 -1.42 -5.59
CA VAL A 45 5.68 -0.66 -4.42
C VAL A 45 5.72 0.83 -4.74
N LEU A 46 4.57 1.51 -4.66
CA LEU A 46 4.44 2.94 -4.92
C LEU A 46 4.42 3.78 -3.66
N TYR A 47 3.87 3.23 -2.58
CA TYR A 47 3.73 3.92 -1.29
C TYR A 47 3.56 2.92 -0.16
N ILE A 48 4.02 3.29 1.04
CA ILE A 48 3.76 2.60 2.30
C ILE A 48 3.25 3.63 3.30
N GLY A 49 2.11 3.36 3.94
CA GLY A 49 1.47 4.27 4.90
C GLY A 49 0.92 3.55 6.13
N ASP A 50 0.48 4.32 7.12
CA ASP A 50 -0.27 3.79 8.27
C ASP A 50 -1.75 3.73 7.95
N THR A 51 -2.49 2.72 8.42
CA THR A 51 -3.93 2.63 8.13
C THR A 51 -4.73 3.80 8.70
N SER A 52 -4.19 4.55 9.68
CA SER A 52 -4.82 5.80 10.14
C SER A 52 -4.97 6.84 9.03
N GLU A 53 -4.09 6.86 8.03
CA GLU A 53 -4.18 7.79 6.89
C GLU A 53 -5.43 7.53 6.03
N ILE A 54 -5.96 6.30 6.05
CA ILE A 54 -7.21 5.94 5.35
C ILE A 54 -8.40 6.49 6.13
N THR A 55 -8.42 6.29 7.45
CA THR A 55 -9.49 6.79 8.33
C THR A 55 -9.53 8.32 8.40
N GLU A 56 -8.36 8.97 8.36
CA GLU A 56 -8.21 10.42 8.38
C GLU A 56 -8.59 11.10 7.05
N ALA A 57 -8.75 10.34 5.96
CA ALA A 57 -9.07 10.84 4.63
C ALA A 57 -10.45 10.36 4.15
N PRO A 58 -11.56 11.07 4.50
CA PRO A 58 -12.88 10.78 3.95
C PRO A 58 -12.86 10.81 2.42
N GLY A 59 -13.27 9.71 1.78
CA GLY A 59 -13.18 9.55 0.32
C GLY A 59 -11.83 8.99 -0.16
N PHE A 60 -11.05 8.36 0.71
CA PHE A 60 -9.96 7.48 0.30
C PHE A 60 -10.50 6.44 -0.71
N PRO A 61 -9.79 6.15 -1.81
CA PRO A 61 -8.41 6.57 -2.11
C PRO A 61 -8.25 7.92 -2.79
N GLN A 62 -9.26 8.46 -3.47
CA GLN A 62 -9.12 9.67 -4.30
C GLN A 62 -8.82 10.93 -3.48
N ALA A 63 -9.31 11.00 -2.24
CA ALA A 63 -9.02 12.11 -1.33
C ALA A 63 -7.58 12.12 -0.79
N HIS A 64 -6.81 11.05 -0.99
CA HIS A 64 -5.45 11.00 -0.47
C HIS A 64 -4.51 11.92 -1.25
N LYS A 65 -3.73 12.74 -0.54
CA LYS A 65 -2.82 13.75 -1.12
C LYS A 65 -1.80 13.22 -2.15
N LYS A 66 -1.52 11.91 -2.14
CA LYS A 66 -0.58 11.25 -3.06
C LYS A 66 -1.28 10.45 -4.16
N TYR A 67 -2.62 10.45 -4.23
CA TYR A 67 -3.38 9.62 -5.17
C TYR A 67 -3.00 9.85 -6.64
N GLU A 68 -2.94 11.11 -7.09
CA GLU A 68 -2.55 11.44 -8.47
C GLU A 68 -1.12 10.98 -8.79
N LEU A 69 -0.21 11.08 -7.83
CA LEU A 69 1.16 10.59 -7.98
C LEU A 69 1.18 9.07 -8.13
N TRP A 70 0.38 8.34 -7.35
CA TRP A 70 0.27 6.88 -7.47
C TRP A 70 -0.26 6.50 -8.84
N ALA A 71 -1.35 7.10 -9.30
CA ALA A 71 -1.92 6.82 -10.62
C ALA A 71 -0.91 7.08 -11.74
N ARG A 72 -0.19 8.20 -11.68
CA ARG A 72 0.87 8.53 -12.65
C ARG A 72 2.00 7.49 -12.64
N LEU A 73 2.48 7.07 -11.47
CA LEU A 73 3.59 6.11 -11.36
C LEU A 73 3.18 4.68 -11.66
N GLY A 74 1.94 4.31 -11.34
CA GLY A 74 1.36 2.99 -11.58
C GLY A 74 0.90 2.74 -13.01
N GLY A 75 0.89 3.78 -13.85
CA GLY A 75 0.47 3.70 -15.25
C GLY A 75 -1.06 3.74 -15.44
N GLY A 76 -1.80 4.29 -14.49
CA GLY A 76 -3.27 4.34 -14.49
C GLY A 76 -3.85 4.09 -13.11
N ALA A 77 -5.07 4.58 -12.84
CA ALA A 77 -5.77 4.36 -11.57
C ALA A 77 -6.28 2.91 -11.46
N GLU A 78 -6.63 2.32 -12.60
CA GLU A 78 -7.07 0.94 -12.76
C GLU A 78 -5.98 -0.09 -12.49
N ASN A 79 -4.71 0.30 -12.57
CA ASN A 79 -3.55 -0.56 -12.25
C ASN A 79 -3.03 -0.33 -10.82
N LEU A 80 -3.83 0.29 -9.95
CA LEU A 80 -3.47 0.48 -8.56
C LEU A 80 -4.08 -0.62 -7.69
N TYR A 81 -3.28 -1.08 -6.74
CA TYR A 81 -3.69 -2.09 -5.78
C TYR A 81 -3.29 -1.69 -4.37
N ILE A 82 -4.02 -2.20 -3.39
CA ILE A 82 -3.76 -1.98 -1.96
C ILE A 82 -3.63 -3.31 -1.23
N GLY A 83 -2.68 -3.37 -0.30
CA GLY A 83 -2.51 -4.51 0.60
C GLY A 83 -2.15 -4.05 2.00
N PHE A 84 -2.38 -4.91 2.99
CA PHE A 84 -2.26 -4.56 4.40
C PHE A 84 -1.33 -5.50 5.14
N CYS A 85 -0.48 -4.99 6.00
CA CYS A 85 0.26 -5.73 7.01
C CYS A 85 -0.37 -5.42 8.37
N PRO A 86 -1.32 -6.25 8.85
CA PRO A 86 -1.96 -6.04 10.14
C PRO A 86 -0.93 -6.15 11.25
N THR A 87 -0.98 -5.21 12.20
CA THR A 87 -0.12 -5.23 13.39
C THR A 87 -0.95 -4.95 14.65
N PRO A 88 -2.01 -5.72 14.92
CA PRO A 88 -2.92 -5.46 16.03
C PRO A 88 -2.16 -5.52 17.37
N GLY A 89 -2.39 -4.53 18.22
CA GLY A 89 -1.75 -4.47 19.55
C GLY A 89 -0.23 -4.24 19.55
N LEU A 90 0.36 -3.97 18.37
CA LEU A 90 1.77 -3.62 18.28
C LEU A 90 1.99 -2.20 18.78
N MET A 91 2.98 -2.00 19.64
CA MET A 91 3.36 -0.66 20.09
C MET A 91 3.59 0.29 18.90
N PRO A 92 3.10 1.55 18.94
CA PRO A 92 3.25 2.51 17.84
C PRO A 92 4.69 2.65 17.34
N ARG A 93 5.67 2.65 18.25
CA ARG A 93 7.10 2.71 17.92
C ARG A 93 7.57 1.51 17.08
N LYS A 94 7.08 0.30 17.35
CA LYS A 94 7.44 -0.89 16.57
C LYS A 94 6.77 -0.87 15.19
N LYS A 95 5.50 -0.44 15.10
CA LYS A 95 4.82 -0.24 13.82
C LYS A 95 5.58 0.76 12.94
N GLU A 96 5.98 1.89 13.52
CA GLU A 96 6.78 2.91 12.81
C GLU A 96 8.14 2.37 12.33
N LEU A 97 8.82 1.53 13.13
CA LEU A 97 10.06 0.88 12.71
C LEU A 97 9.86 -0.04 11.51
N ILE A 98 8.77 -0.82 11.48
CA ILE A 98 8.43 -1.68 10.33
C ILE A 98 8.17 -0.81 9.09
N LYS A 99 7.35 0.24 9.24
CA LYS A 99 7.04 1.18 8.15
C LYS A 99 8.31 1.80 7.56
N ARG A 100 9.21 2.33 8.41
CA ARG A 100 10.50 2.89 7.99
C ARG A 100 11.40 1.86 7.32
N HIS A 101 11.44 0.64 7.83
CA HIS A 101 12.23 -0.44 7.22
C HIS A 101 11.73 -0.77 5.81
N LEU A 102 10.41 -0.84 5.61
CA LEU A 102 9.80 -1.07 4.30
C LEU A 102 10.11 0.09 3.34
N ILE A 103 9.93 1.34 3.77
CA ILE A 103 10.24 2.52 2.96
C ILE A 103 11.73 2.53 2.58
N TYR A 104 12.63 2.25 3.52
CA TYR A 104 14.06 2.18 3.24
C TYR A 104 14.40 1.09 2.22
N LYS A 105 13.83 -0.11 2.37
CA LYS A 105 14.15 -1.25 1.50
C LYS A 105 13.63 -1.09 0.08
N TYR A 106 12.42 -0.55 -0.07
CA TYR A 106 11.76 -0.44 -1.38
C TYR A 106 11.92 0.94 -2.03
N ASN A 107 12.34 1.95 -1.27
CA ASN A 107 12.53 3.34 -1.70
C ASN A 107 11.40 3.89 -2.59
N PRO A 108 10.12 3.70 -2.22
CA PRO A 108 8.99 4.09 -3.04
C PRO A 108 8.95 5.61 -3.28
N MET A 109 8.75 6.02 -4.53
CA MET A 109 8.71 7.43 -4.91
C MET A 109 7.59 8.21 -4.21
N GLY A 110 6.48 7.54 -3.83
CA GLY A 110 5.38 8.18 -3.12
C GLY A 110 5.71 8.62 -1.69
N ASN A 111 6.74 8.04 -1.06
CA ASN A 111 7.19 8.37 0.30
C ASN A 111 8.33 9.39 0.34
N LYS A 112 8.83 9.83 -0.82
CA LYS A 112 9.74 10.99 -0.93
C LYS A 112 8.94 12.28 -0.89
#